data_AF-A0A928ITW8-F1
#
_entry.id   AF-A0A928ITW8-F1
#
_cell.length_a   1.000
_cell.length_b   1.000
_cell.length_c   1.000
_cell.angle_alpha   90.00
_cell.angle_beta   90.00
_cell.angle_gamma   90.00
#
_symmetry.space_group_name_H-M   'P 1'
#
loop_
_entity.id
_entity.type
_entity.pdbx_description
1 polymer ?
#
loop_
_entity_poly.entity_id
_entity_poly.type
_entity_poly.pdbx_seq_one_letter_code
_entity_poly.pdbx_strand_id
1 'polypeptide(L)' 'MKATGIVRRIDDLGRVVIPKEIRRTMRIREGDPLDTTLTPFDKFCIAIHSVVERYKAR' A
#
# COMPACT_ATOMS: atom_id res chain seq x y z
N MET A 1 7.90 -2.31 15.69
CA MET A 1 6.68 -2.96 15.15
C MET A 1 6.88 -4.46 15.17
N LYS A 2 5.92 -5.24 15.66
CA LYS A 2 5.98 -6.72 15.62
C LYS A 2 5.52 -7.19 14.25
N ALA A 3 6.30 -8.03 13.57
CA ALA A 3 5.84 -8.66 12.33
C ALA A 3 4.70 -9.62 12.67
N THR A 4 3.49 -9.31 12.20
CA THR A 4 2.31 -10.16 12.45
C THR A 4 2.24 -11.36 11.50
N GLY A 5 2.98 -11.34 10.39
CA GLY A 5 3.00 -12.43 9.41
C GLY A 5 1.67 -12.66 8.70
N ILE A 6 0.74 -11.70 8.75
CA ILE A 6 -0.61 -11.85 8.20
C ILE A 6 -0.62 -11.42 6.74
N VAL A 7 -0.87 -12.38 5.84
CA VAL A 7 -1.04 -12.13 4.40
C VAL A 7 -2.53 -12.04 4.08
N ARG A 8 -2.91 -11.04 3.26
CA ARG A 8 -4.27 -10.90 2.72
C ARG A 8 -4.21 -10.72 1.22
N ARG A 9 -5.11 -11.43 0.52
CA ARG A 9 -5.32 -11.23 -0.91
C ARG A 9 -5.99 -9.88 -1.13
N ILE A 10 -5.58 -9.24 -2.21
CA ILE A 10 -6.19 -8.02 -2.71
C ILE A 10 -7.47 -8.40 -3.46
N ASP A 11 -8.50 -7.56 -3.37
CA ASP A 11 -9.72 -7.74 -4.17
C ASP A 11 -9.58 -7.18 -5.59
N ASP A 12 -10.58 -7.37 -6.44
CA ASP A 12 -10.52 -6.95 -7.85
C ASP A 12 -10.42 -5.43 -8.04
N LEU A 13 -10.71 -4.64 -7.00
CA LEU A 13 -10.62 -3.18 -6.99
C LEU A 13 -9.30 -2.66 -6.40
N GLY A 14 -8.41 -3.55 -5.93
CA GLY A 14 -7.14 -3.15 -5.33
C GLY A 14 -7.21 -2.88 -3.83
N ARG A 15 -8.32 -3.18 -3.15
CA ARG A 15 -8.46 -2.96 -1.69
C ARG A 15 -7.88 -4.14 -0.91
N VAL A 16 -7.36 -3.83 0.27
CA VAL A 16 -6.86 -4.82 1.24
C VAL A 16 -7.61 -4.68 2.57
N VAL A 17 -7.98 -5.82 3.16
CA VAL A 17 -8.67 -5.83 4.46
C VAL A 17 -7.64 -5.81 5.59
N ILE A 18 -7.74 -4.81 6.48
CA ILE A 18 -6.91 -4.73 7.69
C ILE A 18 -7.39 -5.79 8.71
N PRO A 19 -6.50 -6.68 9.18
CA PRO A 19 -6.83 -7.67 10.20
C PRO A 19 -7.44 -7.06 11.47
N LYS A 20 -8.33 -7.82 12.11
CA LYS A 20 -9.04 -7.40 13.32
C LYS A 20 -8.10 -7.05 14.47
N GLU A 21 -6.97 -7.76 14.67
CA GLU A 21 -6.05 -7.40 15.75
C GLU A 21 -5.43 -6.02 15.55
N ILE A 22 -5.06 -5.69 14.31
CA ILE A 22 -4.49 -4.37 13.98
C ILE A 22 -5.53 -3.28 14.21
N ARG A 23 -6.76 -3.48 13.72
CA ARG A 23 -7.87 -2.53 13.97
C ARG A 23 -8.12 -2.31 15.46
N ARG A 24 -8.12 -3.36 16.27
CA ARG A 24 -8.30 -3.25 17.73
C ARG A 24 -7.12 -2.55 18.43
N THR A 25 -5.90 -2.92 18.07
CA THR A 25 -4.68 -2.39 18.69
C THR A 25 -4.49 -0.91 18.36
N MET A 26 -4.75 -0.52 17.11
CA MET A 26 -4.64 0.85 16.61
C MET A 26 -5.92 1.67 16.81
N ARG A 27 -6.99 1.07 17.37
CA ARG A 27 -8.30 1.68 17.62
C ARG A 27 -8.97 2.28 16.36
N ILE A 28 -8.71 1.68 15.20
CA ILE A 28 -9.31 2.08 13.92
C ILE A 28 -10.77 1.64 13.87
N ARG A 29 -11.67 2.60 13.65
CA ARG A 29 -13.11 2.41 13.54
C ARG A 29 -13.56 2.51 12.09
N GLU A 30 -14.80 2.11 11.84
CA GLU A 30 -15.41 2.26 10.52
C GLU A 30 -15.58 3.74 10.18
N GLY A 31 -15.17 4.12 8.97
CA GLY A 31 -15.16 5.51 8.51
C GLY A 31 -13.90 6.32 8.86
N ASP A 32 -12.97 5.77 9.66
CA ASP A 32 -11.72 6.46 9.98
C ASP A 32 -10.84 6.61 8.72
N PRO A 33 -10.35 7.82 8.41
CA PRO A 33 -9.46 8.04 7.28
C PRO A 33 -8.10 7.37 7.53
N LEU A 34 -7.59 6.70 6.51
CA LEU A 34 -6.27 6.06 6.53
C LEU A 34 -5.44 6.60 5.37
N ASP A 35 -4.22 7.02 5.68
CA ASP A 35 -3.25 7.42 4.66
C ASP A 35 -2.49 6.19 4.15
N THR A 36 -2.31 6.10 2.84
CA THR A 36 -1.57 5.03 2.18
C THR A 36 -0.51 5.65 1.29
N THR A 37 0.76 5.36 1.56
CA THR A 37 1.87 5.87 0.76
C THR A 37 2.83 4.75 0.39
N LEU A 38 3.45 4.90 -0.77
CA LEU A 38 4.51 4.02 -1.23
C LEU A 38 5.79 4.23 -0.40
N THR A 39 6.58 3.17 -0.26
CA THR A 39 7.90 3.32 0.35
C THR A 39 8.80 4.21 -0.52
N PRO A 40 9.86 4.82 0.04
CA PRO A 40 10.79 5.62 -0.75
C PRO A 40 11.38 4.87 -1.95
N PHE A 41 11.66 3.57 -1.78
CA PHE A 41 12.17 2.72 -2.84
C PHE A 41 11.13 2.49 -3.94
N ASP A 42 9.88 2.18 -3.58
CA ASP A 42 8.80 2.02 -4.57
C ASP A 42 8.57 3.31 -5.37
N LYS A 43 8.63 4.48 -4.70
CA LYS A 43 8.54 5.79 -5.36
C LYS A 43 9.67 6.00 -6.36
N PHE A 44 10.90 5.64 -5.98
CA PHE A 44 12.06 5.72 -6.86
C PHE A 44 11.88 4.82 -8.11
N CYS A 45 11.47 3.57 -7.92
CA CYS A 45 11.23 2.63 -9.01
C CYS A 45 10.18 3.16 -10.00
N ILE A 46 9.06 3.68 -9.51
CA ILE A 46 8.01 4.28 -10.35
C ILE A 46 8.55 5.51 -11.10
N ALA A 47 9.34 6.35 -10.43
CA ALA A 47 9.92 7.54 -11.05
C ALA A 47 10.83 7.17 -12.22
N ILE A 48 11.76 6.22 -12.03
CA ILE A 48 12.65 5.73 -13.08
C ILE A 48 11.86 5.09 -14.23
N HIS A 49 10.88 4.23 -13.92
CA HIS A 49 10.02 3.64 -14.94
C HIS A 49 9.33 4.72 -15.78
N SER A 50 8.79 5.77 -15.14
CA SER A 50 8.14 6.88 -15.84
C SER A 50 9.08 7.67 -16.77
N VAL A 51 10.39 7.70 -16.46
CA VAL A 51 11.39 8.33 -17.33
C VAL A 51 11.66 7.43 -18.54
N VAL A 52 11.88 6.14 -18.31
CA VAL A 52 12.16 5.16 -19.38
C VAL A 52 11.01 5.12 -20.40
N GLU A 53 9.76 5.07 -19.94
CA GLU A 53 8.61 5.02 -20.84
C GLU A 53 8.47 6.29 -21.69
N ARG A 54 8.84 7.47 -21.16
CA ARG A 54 8.88 8.71 -21.96
C ARG A 54 9.96 8.69 -23.04
N TYR A 55 11.10 8.04 -22.78
CA TYR A 55 12.15 7.90 -23.78
C TYR A 55 11.78 6.91 -24.87
N LYS A 56 11.08 5.81 -24.55
CA LYS A 56 10.61 4.83 -25.53
C LYS A 56 9.45 5.33 -26.41
N ALA A 57 8.67 6.29 -25.90
CA ALA A 57 7.56 6.91 -26.63
C ALA A 57 8.02 7.99 -27.64
N ARG A 58 9.34 8.22 -27.75
CA ARG A 58 9.98 9.01 -28.80
C ARG A 58 10.67 8.08 -29.80
#